data_AF-A0AAV5X6Q7-F1
#
_entry.id   AF-A0AAV5X6Q7-F1
#
_cell.length_a   1.000
_cell.length_b   1.000
_cell.length_c   1.000
_cell.angle_alpha   90.00
_cell.angle_beta   90.00
_cell.angle_gamma   90.00
#
_symmetry.space_group_name_H-M   'P 1'
#
loop_
_entity.id
_entity.type
_entity.pdbx_description
1 polymer ?
#
loop_
_entity_poly.entity_id
_entity_poly.type
_entity_poly.pdbx_seq_one_letter_code
_entity_poly.pdbx_strand_id
1 'polypeptide(L)'
;MAITLLHGGPTIHRSPAPSRQVLVGTIEGVVCMEHDSGGPGWHVALRTLTDKHIRALLIEPESGTIFAGASHGSIFASSDGGHRWERRDEGLTEPISKGNHYAAFVAA
;
A
#
# COMPACT_ATOMS: atom_id res chain seq x y z
N MET A 1 4.12 11.87 -9.61
CA MET A 1 4.56 11.60 -8.22
C MET A 1 3.32 11.16 -7.47
N ALA A 2 3.15 9.86 -7.28
CA ALA A 2 2.08 9.30 -6.46
C ALA A 2 2.43 9.43 -4.97
N ILE A 3 1.43 9.38 -4.09
CA ILE A 3 1.58 9.45 -2.62
C ILE A 3 0.83 8.28 -2.02
N THR A 4 1.29 7.80 -0.87
CA THR A 4 0.84 6.58 -0.25
C THR A 4 0.63 6.75 1.27
N LEU A 5 -0.51 6.27 1.82
CA LEU A 5 -1.08 6.70 3.11
C LEU A 5 -1.11 5.59 4.20
N LEU A 6 -1.01 6.00 5.48
CA LEU A 6 -1.20 5.18 6.70
C LEU A 6 -2.25 5.81 7.64
N HIS A 7 -2.96 5.00 8.44
CA HIS A 7 -4.03 5.43 9.33
C HIS A 7 -3.49 5.94 10.68
N GLY A 8 -3.61 7.24 10.98
CA GLY A 8 -3.59 7.73 12.38
C GLY A 8 -2.85 9.03 12.71
N GLY A 9 -2.12 9.65 11.78
CA GLY A 9 -1.44 10.93 12.01
C GLY A 9 -1.74 11.97 10.91
N PRO A 10 -1.61 13.28 11.17
CA PRO A 10 -1.67 14.29 10.11
C PRO A 10 -0.43 14.15 9.22
N THR A 11 -0.56 13.42 8.11
CA THR A 11 0.51 13.26 7.12
C THR A 11 0.39 14.37 6.09
N ILE A 12 1.25 15.39 6.21
CA ILE A 12 1.40 16.44 5.20
C ILE A 12 2.60 16.09 4.33
N HIS A 13 2.39 15.84 3.05
CA HIS A 13 3.46 15.79 2.05
C HIS A 13 3.48 17.09 1.25
N ARG A 14 4.68 17.64 1.06
CA ARG A 14 4.91 18.85 0.26
C ARG A 14 5.80 18.48 -0.92
N SER A 15 5.37 18.86 -2.12
CA SER A 15 6.14 18.73 -3.35
C SER A 15 6.45 20.13 -3.90
N PRO A 16 7.61 20.35 -4.52
CA PRO A 16 7.91 21.61 -5.21
C PRO A 16 7.06 21.84 -6.47
N ALA A 17 6.30 20.83 -6.94
CA ALA A 17 5.40 20.93 -8.08
C ALA A 17 4.02 20.30 -7.77
N PRO A 18 2.95 20.71 -8.49
CA PRO A 18 1.64 20.08 -8.34
C PRO A 18 1.70 18.57 -8.60
N SER A 19 1.19 17.76 -7.66
CA SER A 19 1.06 16.33 -7.88
C SER A 19 -0.07 16.08 -8.88
N ARG A 20 0.23 15.37 -9.97
CA ARG A 20 -0.74 14.99 -11.00
C ARG A 20 -1.37 13.61 -10.78
N GLN A 21 -0.90 12.88 -9.77
CA GLN A 21 -1.30 11.51 -9.50
C GLN A 21 -1.36 11.29 -7.98
N VAL A 22 -2.37 10.56 -7.51
CA VAL A 22 -2.51 10.13 -6.11
C VAL A 22 -2.90 8.65 -6.09
N LEU A 23 -2.27 7.88 -5.21
CA LEU A 23 -2.69 6.50 -4.94
C LEU A 23 -3.44 6.45 -3.62
N VAL A 24 -4.63 5.87 -3.63
CA VAL A 24 -5.50 5.76 -2.46
C VAL A 24 -5.66 4.28 -2.13
N GLY A 25 -5.20 3.88 -0.94
CA GLY A 25 -5.50 2.56 -0.40
C GLY A 25 -6.93 2.55 0.14
N THR A 26 -7.72 1.59 -0.28
CA THR A 26 -9.12 1.42 0.11
C THR A 26 -9.37 0.01 0.64
N ILE A 27 -10.58 -0.23 1.15
CA ILE A 27 -11.01 -1.58 1.52
C ILE A 27 -11.14 -2.53 0.31
N GLU A 28 -11.26 -1.98 -0.91
CA GLU A 28 -11.46 -2.74 -2.15
C GLU A 28 -10.22 -2.79 -3.05
N GLY A 29 -9.08 -2.23 -2.62
CA GLY A 29 -7.84 -2.21 -3.39
C GLY A 29 -7.17 -0.84 -3.42
N VAL A 30 -6.30 -0.63 -4.40
CA VAL A 30 -5.63 0.65 -4.67
C VAL A 30 -6.33 1.37 -5.82
N VAL A 31 -6.66 2.64 -5.60
CA VAL A 31 -7.23 3.54 -6.61
C VAL A 31 -6.17 4.56 -7.02
N CYS A 32 -5.85 4.62 -8.30
CA CYS A 32 -5.06 5.68 -8.89
C CYS A 32 -5.99 6.79 -9.37
N MET A 33 -5.80 8.00 -8.83
CA MET A 33 -6.46 9.21 -9.29
C MET A 33 -5.46 10.08 -10.03
N GLU A 34 -5.89 10.67 -11.13
CA GLU A 34 -5.10 11.59 -11.95
C GLU A 34 -5.79 12.93 -12.07
N HIS A 35 -4.99 14.00 -12.08
CA HIS A 35 -5.46 15.36 -12.24
C HIS A 35 -5.18 15.83 -13.66
N ASP A 36 -6.22 16.14 -14.41
CA ASP A 36 -6.06 16.74 -15.74
C ASP A 36 -5.66 18.21 -15.58
N SER A 37 -4.51 18.58 -16.16
CA SER A 37 -4.02 19.97 -16.12
C SER A 37 -4.90 20.97 -16.88
N GLY A 38 -5.85 20.52 -17.71
CA GLY A 38 -6.78 21.38 -18.45
C GLY A 38 -8.28 21.14 -18.18
N GLY A 39 -8.61 20.17 -17.31
CA GLY A 39 -9.97 19.69 -17.08
C GLY A 39 -10.53 20.04 -15.70
N PRO A 40 -11.79 19.64 -15.40
CA PRO A 40 -12.51 20.04 -14.19
C PRO A 40 -12.05 19.37 -12.89
N GLY A 41 -10.94 18.61 -12.87
CA GLY A 41 -10.32 18.11 -11.63
C GLY A 41 -9.80 16.66 -11.70
N TRP A 42 -9.84 16.00 -10.55
CA TRP A 42 -9.37 14.61 -10.39
C TRP A 42 -10.36 13.59 -10.95
N HIS A 43 -9.85 12.55 -11.58
CA HIS A 43 -10.63 11.39 -12.03
C HIS A 43 -9.93 10.08 -11.64
N VAL A 44 -10.69 8.98 -11.56
CA VAL A 44 -10.12 7.65 -11.32
C VAL A 44 -9.53 7.13 -12.63
N ALA A 45 -8.22 6.93 -12.66
CA ALA A 45 -7.49 6.42 -13.83
C ALA A 45 -7.38 4.89 -13.81
N LEU A 46 -7.17 4.30 -12.62
CA LEU A 46 -6.94 2.86 -12.49
C LEU A 46 -7.39 2.31 -11.14
N ARG A 47 -7.80 1.03 -11.13
CA ARG A 47 -8.03 0.23 -9.93
C ARG A 47 -7.17 -1.02 -9.99
N THR A 48 -6.37 -1.25 -8.96
CA THR A 48 -5.46 -2.40 -8.83
C THR A 48 -5.61 -3.05 -7.46
N LEU A 49 -5.06 -4.27 -7.31
CA LEU A 49 -5.20 -5.07 -6.09
C LEU A 49 -6.67 -5.20 -5.63
N THR A 50 -7.58 -5.45 -6.58
CA THR A 50 -9.00 -5.64 -6.26
C THR A 50 -9.18 -6.75 -5.24
N ASP A 51 -10.18 -6.59 -4.36
CA ASP A 51 -10.47 -7.52 -3.26
C ASP A 51 -9.31 -7.64 -2.24
N LYS A 52 -8.46 -6.60 -2.13
CA LYS A 52 -7.47 -6.48 -1.06
C LYS A 52 -7.77 -5.24 -0.24
N HIS A 53 -7.98 -5.43 1.05
CA HIS A 53 -8.10 -4.31 1.98
C HIS A 53 -6.71 -3.73 2.25
N ILE A 54 -6.40 -2.62 1.60
CA ILE A 54 -5.12 -1.93 1.68
C ILE A 54 -5.09 -1.05 2.94
N ARG A 55 -4.13 -1.32 3.82
CA ARG A 55 -3.99 -0.64 5.11
C ARG A 55 -2.89 0.42 5.11
N ALA A 56 -1.89 0.19 4.27
CA ALA A 56 -0.71 1.01 4.16
C ALA A 56 -0.27 1.05 2.70
N LEU A 57 0.17 2.20 2.26
CA LEU A 57 0.98 2.32 1.08
C LEU A 57 2.27 3.08 1.49
N LEU A 58 3.41 2.76 0.87
CA LEU A 58 4.69 3.48 1.04
C LEU A 58 5.40 3.61 -0.31
N ILE A 59 6.10 4.72 -0.57
CA ILE A 59 7.02 4.84 -1.71
C ILE A 59 8.44 4.88 -1.15
N GLU A 60 9.28 3.98 -1.64
CA GLU A 60 10.70 3.97 -1.35
C GLU A 60 11.40 5.04 -2.21
N PRO A 61 12.07 6.06 -1.61
CA PRO A 61 12.50 7.24 -2.37
C PRO A 61 13.60 7.02 -3.40
N GLU A 62 14.42 5.97 -3.27
CA GLU A 62 15.61 5.77 -4.12
C GLU A 62 15.25 5.04 -5.43
N SER A 63 14.52 3.94 -5.32
CA SER A 63 14.02 3.13 -6.42
C SER A 63 12.68 3.62 -6.97
N GLY A 64 11.92 4.39 -6.18
CA GLY A 64 10.54 4.76 -6.51
C GLY A 64 9.55 3.61 -6.36
N THR A 65 9.97 2.46 -5.82
CA THR A 65 9.11 1.29 -5.63
C THR A 65 8.02 1.60 -4.63
N ILE A 66 6.79 1.22 -4.98
CA ILE A 66 5.61 1.42 -4.14
C ILE A 66 5.28 0.11 -3.45
N PHE A 67 5.21 0.12 -2.12
CA PHE A 67 4.78 -1.02 -1.32
C PHE A 67 3.34 -0.82 -0.84
N ALA A 68 2.54 -1.89 -0.89
CA ALA A 68 1.20 -1.95 -0.35
C ALA A 68 1.11 -3.03 0.73
N GLY A 69 0.77 -2.62 1.95
CA GLY A 69 0.42 -3.53 3.03
C GLY A 69 -1.08 -3.81 2.99
N ALA A 70 -1.46 -5.06 2.73
CA ALA A 70 -2.84 -5.52 2.77
C ALA A 70 -3.17 -6.19 4.12
N SER A 71 -4.45 -6.26 4.44
CA SER A 71 -4.95 -7.03 5.59
C SER A 71 -4.50 -8.50 5.49
N HIS A 72 -4.36 -9.17 6.64
CA HIS A 72 -3.86 -10.54 6.77
C HIS A 72 -2.37 -10.75 6.44
N GLY A 73 -1.57 -9.68 6.43
CA GLY A 73 -0.10 -9.77 6.38
C GLY A 73 0.49 -9.85 4.99
N SER A 74 -0.32 -9.74 3.93
CA SER A 74 0.20 -9.70 2.56
C SER A 74 0.84 -8.36 2.22
N ILE A 75 1.98 -8.42 1.55
CA ILE A 75 2.73 -7.28 1.03
C ILE A 75 2.81 -7.39 -0.49
N PHE A 76 2.58 -6.28 -1.16
CA PHE A 76 2.73 -6.15 -2.61
C PHE A 76 3.69 -5.01 -2.94
N ALA A 77 4.40 -5.11 -4.06
CA ALA A 77 5.30 -4.08 -4.56
C ALA A 77 4.99 -3.74 -6.01
N SER A 78 5.15 -2.47 -6.38
CA SER A 78 5.01 -1.96 -7.74
C SER A 78 6.21 -1.11 -8.10
N SER A 79 6.85 -1.42 -9.23
CA SER A 79 7.97 -0.65 -9.79
C SER A 79 7.55 0.29 -10.92
N ASP A 80 6.27 0.32 -11.28
CA ASP A 80 5.73 1.05 -12.42
C ASP A 80 4.70 2.11 -12.00
N GLY A 81 4.81 2.65 -10.78
CA GLY A 81 3.94 3.74 -10.32
C GLY A 81 2.54 3.28 -9.90
N GLY A 82 2.35 1.99 -9.62
CA GLY A 82 1.09 1.41 -9.13
C GLY A 82 0.21 0.81 -10.23
N HIS A 83 0.71 0.68 -11.46
CA HIS A 83 -0.01 0.05 -12.57
C HIS A 83 -0.04 -1.47 -12.45
N ARG A 84 1.05 -2.08 -12.01
CA ARG A 84 1.18 -3.52 -11.74
C ARG A 84 1.77 -3.76 -10.37
N TRP A 85 1.36 -4.88 -9.77
CA TRP A 85 1.75 -5.24 -8.42
C TRP A 85 2.18 -6.70 -8.36
N GLU A 86 3.28 -6.94 -7.67
CA GLU A 86 3.80 -8.26 -7.41
C GLU A 86 3.76 -8.54 -5.93
N ARG A 87 3.37 -9.77 -5.56
CA ARG A 87 3.37 -10.22 -4.17
C ARG A 87 4.82 -10.35 -3.66
N ARG A 88 5.08 -9.85 -2.44
CA ARG A 88 6.40 -9.76 -1.79
C ARG A 88 6.32 -10.06 -0.29
N ASP A 89 5.50 -11.03 0.09
CA ASP A 89 5.33 -11.52 1.47
C ASP A 89 5.93 -12.91 1.72
N GLU A 90 6.70 -13.43 0.75
CA GLU A 90 7.46 -14.67 0.92
C GLU A 90 8.52 -14.48 2.02
N GLY A 91 8.57 -15.42 2.97
CA GLY A 91 9.45 -15.34 4.13
C GLY A 91 9.00 -14.35 5.23
N LEU A 92 7.97 -13.53 4.99
CA LEU A 92 7.39 -12.62 6.00
C LEU A 92 6.16 -13.21 6.71
N THR A 93 5.63 -14.30 6.16
CA THR A 93 4.42 -15.00 6.63
C THR A 93 4.71 -16.15 7.59
N GLU A 94 5.91 -16.22 8.16
CA GLU A 94 6.18 -17.05 9.34
C GLU A 94 5.02 -16.83 10.33
N PRO A 95 4.23 -17.86 10.65
CA PRO A 95 3.19 -17.70 11.63
C PRO A 95 3.91 -17.46 12.95
N ILE A 96 3.99 -16.20 13.38
CA ILE A 96 4.05 -15.88 14.80
C ILE A 96 2.67 -16.26 15.35
N SER A 97 2.40 -17.55 15.36
CA SER A 97 1.26 -18.16 15.98
C SER A 97 1.37 -17.78 17.45
N LYS A 98 0.54 -16.82 17.87
CA LYS A 98 0.22 -16.64 19.29
C LYS A 98 -0.37 -17.92 19.91
N GLY A 99 -0.59 -18.99 19.13
CA GLY A 99 -1.04 -20.30 19.60
C GLY A 99 0.03 -21.17 20.25
N ASN A 100 1.33 -21.00 19.97
CA ASN A 100 2.36 -21.87 20.55
C ASN A 100 3.12 -21.31 21.76
N HIS A 101 2.80 -20.09 22.22
CA HIS A 101 3.51 -19.49 23.37
C HIS A 101 3.03 -19.99 24.75
N TYR A 102 2.02 -20.88 24.81
CA TYR A 102 1.53 -21.49 26.05
C TYR A 102 1.78 -23.01 26.16
N ALA A 103 2.34 -23.66 25.13
CA ALA A 103 2.49 -25.12 25.10
C ALA A 103 3.78 -25.66 25.76
N ALA A 104 4.58 -24.81 26.41
CA ALA A 104 5.87 -25.20 26.99
C ALA A 104 5.89 -25.25 28.54
N PHE A 105 4.74 -25.28 29.22
CA PHE A 105 4.69 -25.41 30.70
C PHE A 105 3.81 -26.55 31.24
N VAL A 106 3.48 -27.55 30.41
CA VAL A 106 2.88 -28.80 30.91
C VAL A 106 3.51 -30.00 30.20
N ALA A 107 4.76 -30.31 30.54
CA ALA A 107 5.36 -31.66 30.56
C ALA A 107 6.90 -31.54 30.59
N ALA A 108 7.46 -31.45 31.79
CA ALA A 108 8.71 -32.09 32.21
C ALA A 108 8.80 -31.99 33.74
#